data_AF-A0AAU7VR50-F1
#
_entry.id   AF-A0AAU7VR50-F1
#
_cell.length_a   1.000
_cell.length_b   1.000
_cell.length_c   1.000
_cell.angle_alpha   90.00
_cell.angle_beta   90.00
_cell.angle_gamma   90.00
#
_symmetry.space_group_name_H-M   'P 1'
#
loop_
_entity.id
_entity.type
_entity.pdbx_description
1 polymer ?
#
loop_
_entity_poly.entity_id
_entity_poly.type
_entity_poly.pdbx_seq_one_letter_code
_entity_poly.pdbx_strand_id
1 'polypeptide(L)'
;MDTPDPHLLGPGLLPTPFTADEIRDATGSGKVIRLLLEGPDGPLGEHVNRFSETDAEGATLDRWDAEDPKAIVSSRVTWAELQGHAAFDAGTTSVSTVSLSSPLGELTCRKYDTEDGVFWFSIAHPGMPVLYESDGMRTTVLSIETEGTA
;
A
#
# COMPACT_ATOMS: atom_id res chain seq x y z
N MET A 1 -20.25 10.19 23.37
CA MET A 1 -18.78 10.01 23.42
C MET A 1 -18.35 9.97 21.97
N ASP A 2 -17.57 10.95 21.54
CA ASP A 2 -16.99 10.97 20.20
C ASP A 2 -16.02 9.79 20.12
N THR A 3 -16.28 8.85 19.21
CA THR A 3 -15.35 7.74 18.96
C THR A 3 -14.09 8.36 18.33
N PRO A 4 -12.89 8.10 18.86
CA PRO A 4 -11.66 8.64 18.25
C PRO A 4 -11.60 8.20 16.78
N ASP A 5 -11.21 9.13 15.90
CA ASP A 5 -11.06 8.86 14.47
C ASP A 5 -10.11 7.67 14.27
N PRO A 6 -10.58 6.54 13.70
CA PRO A 6 -9.79 5.32 13.55
C PRO A 6 -8.61 5.49 12.59
N HIS A 7 -8.55 6.57 11.81
CA HIS A 7 -7.41 6.89 10.96
C HIS A 7 -6.25 7.54 11.75
N LEU A 8 -6.50 8.07 12.94
CA LEU A 8 -5.49 8.72 13.79
C LEU A 8 -4.90 7.74 14.80
N LEU A 9 -3.65 7.33 14.56
CA LEU A 9 -2.97 6.35 15.43
C LEU A 9 -2.24 6.96 16.63
N GLY A 10 -2.10 8.28 16.69
CA GLY A 10 -1.41 8.96 17.79
C GLY A 10 -1.38 10.48 17.66
N PRO A 11 -1.02 11.19 18.74
CA PRO A 11 -0.86 12.64 18.71
C PRO A 11 0.31 13.03 17.80
N GLY A 12 0.12 14.09 17.00
CA GLY A 12 1.15 14.61 16.09
C GLY A 12 1.27 13.87 14.76
N LEU A 13 0.46 12.82 14.54
CA LEU A 13 0.42 12.09 13.26
C LEU A 13 -0.70 12.62 12.37
N LEU A 14 -0.50 12.52 11.06
CA LEU A 14 -1.56 12.69 10.08
C LEU A 14 -2.52 11.50 10.11
N PRO A 15 -3.81 11.70 9.73
CA PRO A 15 -4.71 10.59 9.47
C PRO A 15 -4.14 9.67 8.39
N THR A 16 -4.06 8.38 8.71
CA THR A 16 -3.73 7.32 7.76
C THR A 16 -4.75 7.30 6.62
N PRO A 17 -4.36 6.92 5.39
CA PRO A 17 -5.28 6.88 4.26
C PRO A 17 -6.41 5.87 4.47
N PHE A 18 -6.13 4.77 5.16
CA PHE A 18 -7.06 3.68 5.44
C PHE A 18 -6.89 3.17 6.87
N THR A 19 -7.97 2.73 7.48
CA THR A 19 -7.98 2.00 8.75
C THR A 19 -7.56 0.53 8.56
N ALA A 20 -7.17 -0.12 9.65
CA ALA A 20 -6.91 -1.57 9.65
C ALA A 20 -8.12 -2.38 9.12
N ASP A 21 -9.35 -2.01 9.49
CA ASP A 21 -10.56 -2.67 9.00
C ASP A 21 -10.77 -2.45 7.48
N GLU A 22 -10.54 -1.25 6.95
CA GLU A 22 -10.63 -0.99 5.50
C GLU A 22 -9.59 -1.78 4.71
N ILE A 23 -8.36 -1.90 5.23
CA ILE A 23 -7.30 -2.70 4.61
C ILE A 23 -7.69 -4.18 4.61
N ARG A 24 -8.22 -4.70 5.72
CA ARG A 24 -8.70 -6.08 5.83
C ARG A 24 -9.83 -6.33 4.83
N ASP A 25 -10.86 -5.50 4.84
CA ASP A 25 -12.05 -5.67 4.02
C ASP A 25 -11.72 -5.59 2.52
N ALA A 26 -10.83 -4.68 2.12
CA ALA A 26 -10.35 -4.59 0.74
C ALA A 26 -9.42 -5.75 0.34
N THR A 27 -8.75 -6.39 1.30
CA THR A 27 -7.90 -7.56 1.05
C THR A 27 -8.74 -8.83 0.93
N GLY A 28 -9.88 -8.91 1.64
CA GLY A 28 -10.81 -10.03 1.56
C GLY A 28 -10.15 -11.34 1.97
N SER A 29 -10.43 -12.42 1.23
CA SER A 29 -9.82 -13.75 1.43
C SER A 29 -8.40 -13.89 0.86
N GLY A 30 -7.91 -12.87 0.15
CA GLY A 30 -6.62 -12.89 -0.50
C GLY A 30 -6.53 -11.86 -1.61
N LYS A 31 -5.32 -11.38 -1.88
CA LYS A 31 -5.05 -10.35 -2.88
C LYS A 31 -3.66 -10.55 -3.47
N VAL A 32 -3.55 -10.46 -4.78
CA VAL A 32 -2.28 -10.44 -5.52
C VAL A 32 -2.08 -9.04 -6.10
N ILE A 33 -0.91 -8.48 -5.88
CA ILE A 33 -0.52 -7.16 -6.36
C ILE A 33 0.77 -7.32 -7.16
N ARG A 34 0.75 -6.88 -8.41
CA ARG A 34 1.95 -6.82 -9.26
C ARG A 34 2.50 -5.42 -9.25
N LEU A 35 3.81 -5.30 -9.09
CA LEU A 35 4.52 -4.04 -8.98
C LEU A 35 5.66 -3.98 -9.98
N LEU A 36 5.89 -2.82 -10.56
CA LEU A 36 7.10 -2.51 -11.32
C LEU A 36 8.02 -1.68 -10.44
N LEU A 37 9.26 -2.14 -10.27
CA LEU A 37 10.32 -1.37 -9.66
C LEU A 37 11.16 -0.73 -10.77
N GLU A 38 11.30 0.59 -10.70
CA GLU A 38 12.08 1.40 -11.63
C GLU A 38 13.16 2.14 -10.85
N GLY A 39 14.39 2.07 -11.34
CA GLY A 39 15.53 2.84 -10.84
C GLY A 39 15.86 4.02 -11.74
N PRO A 40 16.90 4.79 -11.39
CA PRO A 40 17.31 5.96 -12.16
C PRO A 40 17.76 5.61 -13.60
N ASP A 41 18.25 4.39 -13.81
CA ASP A 41 18.75 3.89 -15.10
C ASP A 41 17.72 3.08 -15.90
N GLY A 42 16.49 2.94 -15.39
CA GLY A 42 15.41 2.20 -16.04
C GLY A 42 14.76 1.12 -15.15
N PRO A 43 13.93 0.23 -15.75
CA PRO A 43 13.22 -0.81 -15.01
C PRO A 43 14.19 -1.78 -14.35
N LEU A 44 13.98 -2.05 -13.06
CA LEU A 44 14.76 -3.01 -12.27
C LEU A 44 14.11 -4.39 -12.24
N GLY A 45 12.78 -4.46 -12.37
CA GLY A 45 12.05 -5.73 -12.45
C GLY A 45 10.61 -5.61 -11.96
N GLU A 46 9.86 -6.68 -12.16
CA GLU A 46 8.53 -6.83 -11.58
C GLU A 46 8.59 -7.63 -10.28
N HIS A 47 7.85 -7.19 -9.27
CA HIS A 47 7.66 -7.91 -8.02
C HIS A 47 6.19 -8.27 -7.84
N VAL A 48 5.94 -9.35 -7.10
CA VAL A 48 4.59 -9.77 -6.75
C VAL A 48 4.46 -9.85 -5.24
N ASN A 49 3.43 -9.20 -4.72
CA ASN A 49 2.98 -9.33 -3.35
C ASN A 49 1.68 -10.13 -3.33
N ARG A 50 1.60 -11.19 -2.53
CA ARG A 50 0.38 -11.95 -2.32
C ARG A 50 0.03 -12.01 -0.85
N PHE A 51 -1.19 -11.58 -0.53
CA PHE A 51 -1.81 -11.82 0.76
C PHE A 51 -2.61 -13.12 0.71
N SER A 52 -2.35 -14.00 1.67
CA SER A 52 -3.06 -15.27 1.88
C SER A 52 -3.27 -15.51 3.38
N GLU A 53 -4.01 -16.57 3.74
CA GLU A 53 -4.26 -16.94 5.15
C GLU A 53 -4.78 -15.75 5.99
N THR A 54 -5.70 -14.99 5.42
CA THR A 54 -6.27 -13.79 6.02
C THR A 54 -7.18 -14.15 7.19
N ASP A 55 -7.08 -13.42 8.29
CA ASP A 55 -7.98 -13.51 9.44
C ASP A 55 -8.25 -12.13 10.06
N ALA A 56 -8.87 -12.14 11.24
CA ALA A 56 -9.26 -10.92 11.92
C ALA A 56 -8.07 -10.01 12.29
N GLU A 57 -6.88 -10.58 12.50
CA GLU A 57 -5.70 -9.86 12.98
C GLU A 57 -4.74 -9.50 11.85
N GLY A 58 -4.64 -10.35 10.81
CA GLY A 58 -3.69 -10.12 9.72
C GLY A 58 -3.77 -11.11 8.57
N ALA A 59 -2.67 -11.23 7.85
CA ALA A 59 -2.50 -12.15 6.73
C ALA A 59 -1.03 -12.57 6.59
N THR A 60 -0.81 -13.67 5.88
CA THR A 60 0.50 -14.05 5.37
C THR A 60 0.77 -13.23 4.09
N LEU A 61 1.85 -12.46 4.08
CA LEU A 61 2.35 -11.71 2.93
C LEU A 61 3.54 -12.44 2.31
N ASP A 62 3.31 -13.01 1.13
CA ASP A 62 4.33 -13.59 0.27
C ASP A 62 4.84 -12.54 -0.71
N ARG A 63 6.17 -12.46 -0.89
CA ARG A 63 6.82 -11.55 -1.83
C ARG A 63 7.85 -12.29 -2.66
N TRP A 64 7.88 -12.04 -3.96
CA TRP A 64 8.88 -12.61 -4.86
C TRP A 64 9.11 -11.73 -6.09
N ASP A 65 10.28 -11.91 -6.71
CA ASP A 65 10.59 -11.35 -8.02
C ASP A 65 9.84 -12.14 -9.10
N ALA A 66 9.17 -11.48 -10.04
CA ALA A 66 8.42 -12.16 -11.09
C ALA A 66 9.30 -13.07 -11.98
N GLU A 67 10.59 -12.74 -12.08
CA GLU A 67 11.59 -13.53 -12.81
C GLU A 67 12.03 -14.80 -12.04
N ASP A 68 11.90 -14.82 -10.71
CA ASP A 68 12.18 -15.99 -9.87
C ASP A 68 11.02 -16.32 -8.92
N PRO A 69 9.92 -16.92 -9.44
CA PRO A 69 8.73 -17.21 -8.64
C PRO A 69 8.94 -18.28 -7.56
N LYS A 70 10.13 -18.86 -7.43
CA LYS A 70 10.47 -19.83 -6.37
C LYS A 70 11.18 -19.17 -5.19
N ALA A 71 11.74 -17.97 -5.36
CA ALA A 71 12.38 -17.20 -4.31
C ALA A 71 11.36 -16.44 -3.45
N ILE A 72 10.37 -17.16 -2.91
CA ILE A 72 9.31 -16.57 -2.10
C ILE A 72 9.83 -16.24 -0.71
N VAL A 73 9.62 -14.99 -0.30
CA VAL A 73 9.80 -14.51 1.07
C VAL A 73 8.43 -14.31 1.70
N SER A 74 8.08 -15.19 2.63
CA SER A 74 6.82 -15.15 3.37
C SER A 74 7.00 -14.48 4.73
N SER A 75 6.04 -13.68 5.14
CA SER A 75 6.02 -13.06 6.48
C SER A 75 4.59 -12.86 6.96
N ARG A 76 4.37 -13.01 8.27
CA ARG A 76 3.09 -12.68 8.88
C ARG A 76 3.04 -11.17 9.16
N VAL A 77 1.96 -10.51 8.75
CA VAL A 77 1.71 -9.08 8.99
C VAL A 77 0.32 -8.87 9.56
N THR A 78 0.17 -7.89 10.44
CA THR A 78 -1.13 -7.49 10.99
C THR A 78 -1.71 -6.30 10.24
N TRP A 79 -3.04 -6.16 10.27
CA TRP A 79 -3.72 -5.01 9.65
C TRP A 79 -3.31 -3.69 10.31
N ALA A 80 -3.06 -3.71 11.63
CA ALA A 80 -2.60 -2.55 12.38
C ALA A 80 -1.16 -2.13 11.98
N GLU A 81 -0.26 -3.09 11.75
CA GLU A 81 1.09 -2.78 11.23
C GLU A 81 1.01 -2.17 9.83
N LEU A 82 0.15 -2.70 8.95
CA LEU A 82 -0.04 -2.15 7.60
C LEU A 82 -0.60 -0.73 7.63
N GLN A 83 -1.57 -0.44 8.51
CA GLN A 83 -2.05 0.92 8.73
C GLN A 83 -0.93 1.82 9.27
N GLY A 84 -0.14 1.32 10.22
CA GLY A 84 0.97 2.03 10.86
C GLY A 84 2.04 2.52 9.89
N HIS A 85 2.29 1.80 8.78
CA HIS A 85 3.23 2.24 7.75
C HIS A 85 2.86 3.57 7.08
N ALA A 86 1.60 4.01 7.15
CA ALA A 86 1.15 5.27 6.58
C ALA A 86 0.87 6.34 7.64
N ALA A 87 1.33 6.14 8.87
CA ALA A 87 1.13 7.05 9.99
C ALA A 87 2.26 8.08 10.06
N PHE A 88 2.21 9.05 9.14
CA PHE A 88 3.27 10.04 8.96
C PHE A 88 3.19 11.20 9.95
N ASP A 89 4.33 11.82 10.25
CA ASP A 89 4.44 13.00 11.12
C ASP A 89 3.80 14.24 10.47
N ALA A 90 2.89 14.91 11.19
CA ALA A 90 2.16 16.06 10.67
C ALA A 90 2.99 17.35 10.57
N GLY A 91 4.16 17.41 11.22
CA GLY A 91 5.07 18.54 11.15
C GLY A 91 5.98 18.51 9.91
N THR A 92 6.31 17.31 9.41
CA THR A 92 7.23 17.14 8.27
C THR A 92 6.56 16.61 7.00
N THR A 93 5.31 16.16 7.07
CA THR A 93 4.59 15.59 5.94
C THR A 93 3.48 16.52 5.44
N SER A 94 3.37 16.67 4.13
CA SER A 94 2.22 17.32 3.51
C SER A 94 1.29 16.30 2.85
N VAL A 95 -0.03 16.52 2.97
CA VAL A 95 -1.05 15.67 2.36
C VAL A 95 -1.92 16.45 1.38
N SER A 96 -2.21 15.87 0.23
CA SER A 96 -3.08 16.45 -0.79
C SER A 96 -3.87 15.37 -1.52
N THR A 97 -4.97 15.76 -2.18
CA THR A 97 -5.71 14.87 -3.08
C THR A 97 -5.33 15.19 -4.51
N VAL A 98 -4.99 14.16 -5.30
CA VAL A 98 -4.54 14.30 -6.69
C VAL A 98 -5.22 13.25 -7.58
N SER A 99 -5.36 13.57 -8.86
CA SER A 99 -5.69 12.58 -9.89
C SER A 99 -4.40 11.99 -10.44
N LEU A 100 -4.34 10.66 -10.56
CA LEU A 100 -3.17 9.92 -11.04
C LEU A 100 -3.59 8.98 -12.17
N SER A 101 -2.98 9.13 -13.34
CA SER A 101 -3.06 8.12 -14.40
C SER A 101 -2.07 7.00 -14.09
N SER A 102 -2.53 5.76 -14.12
CA SER A 102 -1.77 4.57 -13.74
C SER A 102 -2.18 3.37 -14.60
N PRO A 103 -1.44 2.24 -14.55
CA PRO A 103 -1.89 0.99 -15.18
C PRO A 103 -3.25 0.48 -14.67
N LEU A 104 -3.66 0.89 -13.46
CA LEU A 104 -4.98 0.60 -12.89
C LEU A 104 -6.09 1.52 -13.45
N GLY A 105 -5.74 2.46 -14.31
CA GLY A 105 -6.62 3.50 -14.85
C GLY A 105 -6.43 4.85 -14.16
N GLU A 106 -7.45 5.71 -14.28
CA GLU A 106 -7.50 7.03 -13.65
C GLU A 106 -7.93 6.89 -12.18
N LEU A 107 -7.04 7.25 -11.26
CA LEU A 107 -7.24 7.10 -9.83
C LEU A 107 -7.35 8.45 -9.13
N THR A 108 -8.20 8.51 -8.10
CA THR A 108 -8.14 9.58 -7.10
C THR A 108 -7.30 9.10 -5.94
N CYS A 109 -6.19 9.80 -5.66
CA CYS A 109 -5.20 9.40 -4.67
C CYS A 109 -5.05 10.45 -3.58
N ARG A 110 -4.79 10.00 -2.34
CA ARG A 110 -4.15 10.82 -1.32
C ARG A 110 -2.64 10.73 -1.52
N LYS A 111 -2.01 11.87 -1.83
CA LYS A 111 -0.57 12.03 -1.96
C LYS A 111 -0.01 12.52 -0.63
N TYR A 112 0.94 11.77 -0.08
CA TYR A 112 1.74 12.17 1.07
C TYR A 112 3.16 12.46 0.60
N ASP A 113 3.66 13.65 0.89
CA ASP A 113 5.02 14.12 0.57
C ASP A 113 5.79 14.17 1.89
N THR A 114 6.67 13.19 2.12
CA THR A 114 7.47 13.03 3.34
C THR A 114 8.94 13.25 3.02
N GLU A 115 9.78 13.35 4.06
CA GLU A 115 11.24 13.43 3.88
C GLU A 115 11.85 12.14 3.28
N ASP A 116 11.22 10.99 3.55
CA ASP A 116 11.69 9.67 3.10
C ASP A 116 11.20 9.30 1.69
N GLY A 117 10.17 9.99 1.20
CA GLY A 117 9.61 9.71 -0.11
C GLY A 117 8.19 10.24 -0.29
N VAL A 118 7.61 9.89 -1.43
CA VAL A 118 6.30 10.34 -1.84
C VAL A 118 5.40 9.13 -2.07
N PHE A 119 4.24 9.13 -1.43
CA PHE A 119 3.32 8.00 -1.42
C PHE A 119 1.97 8.41 -1.98
N TRP A 120 1.45 7.65 -2.94
CA TRP A 120 0.12 7.84 -3.50
C TRP A 120 -0.78 6.67 -3.14
N PHE A 121 -1.75 6.91 -2.27
CA PHE A 121 -2.74 5.92 -1.86
C PHE A 121 -4.04 6.14 -2.63
N SER A 122 -4.42 5.17 -3.46
CA SER A 122 -5.67 5.24 -4.22
C SER A 122 -6.87 4.99 -3.32
N ILE A 123 -7.82 5.93 -3.27
CA ILE A 123 -9.05 5.78 -2.48
C ILE A 123 -9.84 4.53 -2.87
N ALA A 124 -9.76 4.11 -4.13
CA ALA A 124 -10.44 2.92 -4.65
C ALA A 124 -9.74 1.60 -4.29
N HIS A 125 -8.49 1.64 -3.83
CA HIS A 125 -7.70 0.46 -3.52
C HIS A 125 -7.06 0.56 -2.13
N PRO A 126 -7.84 0.36 -1.05
CA PRO A 126 -7.32 0.36 0.31
C PRO A 126 -6.20 -0.67 0.50
N GLY A 127 -5.14 -0.25 1.18
CA GLY A 127 -3.92 -1.01 1.39
C GLY A 127 -2.66 -0.22 1.07
N MET A 128 -1.74 -0.85 0.35
CA MET A 128 -0.45 -0.26 -0.01
C MET A 128 -0.60 0.89 -1.03
N PRO A 129 0.37 1.83 -1.11
CA PRO A 129 0.32 2.89 -2.11
C PRO A 129 0.37 2.29 -3.53
N VAL A 130 -0.37 2.90 -4.46
CA VAL A 130 -0.38 2.52 -5.89
C VAL A 130 0.83 3.06 -6.64
N LEU A 131 1.48 4.08 -6.07
CA LEU A 131 2.75 4.63 -6.53
C LEU A 131 3.55 5.07 -5.31
N TYR A 132 4.83 4.77 -5.30
CA TYR A 132 5.79 5.20 -4.29
C TYR A 132 7.09 5.65 -4.96
N GLU A 133 7.63 6.78 -4.53
CA GLU A 133 8.91 7.32 -5.03
C GLU A 133 9.83 7.69 -3.86
N SER A 134 11.09 7.24 -3.91
CA SER A 134 12.12 7.61 -2.93
C SER A 134 13.51 7.45 -3.55
N ASP A 135 14.44 8.37 -3.29
CA ASP A 135 15.85 8.26 -3.70
C ASP A 135 16.07 7.88 -5.17
N GLY A 136 15.24 8.40 -6.08
CA GLY A 136 15.32 8.10 -7.52
C GLY A 136 14.76 6.73 -7.92
N MET A 137 14.23 5.97 -6.96
CA MET A 137 13.49 4.73 -7.17
C MET A 137 12.00 5.04 -7.25
N ARG A 138 11.30 4.31 -8.12
CA ARG A 138 9.85 4.37 -8.27
C ARG A 138 9.28 2.96 -8.21
N THR A 139 8.25 2.76 -7.40
CA THR A 139 7.46 1.52 -7.36
C THR A 139 6.05 1.82 -7.82
N THR A 140 5.62 1.21 -8.93
CA THR A 140 4.30 1.41 -9.53
C THR A 140 3.49 0.13 -9.43
N VAL A 141 2.27 0.19 -8.91
CA VAL A 141 1.35 -0.96 -8.95
C VAL A 141 0.79 -1.12 -10.37
N LEU A 142 1.02 -2.29 -10.96
CA LEU A 142 0.58 -2.65 -12.31
C LEU A 142 -0.82 -3.26 -12.31
N SER A 143 -1.11 -4.15 -11.35
CA SER A 143 -2.40 -4.83 -11.23
C SER A 143 -2.70 -5.19 -9.78
N ILE A 144 -4.00 -5.25 -9.46
CA ILE A 144 -4.51 -5.74 -8.19
C ILE A 144 -5.61 -6.75 -8.51
N GLU A 145 -5.44 -7.98 -8.04
CA GLU A 145 -6.36 -9.08 -8.23
C GLU A 145 -6.80 -9.57 -6.86
N THR A 146 -8.09 -9.49 -6.55
CA THR A 146 -8.64 -10.05 -5.31
C THR A 146 -9.08 -11.49 -5.55
N GLU A 147 -8.72 -12.40 -4.65
CA GLU A 147 -9.22 -13.78 -4.65
C GLU A 147 -10.68 -13.74 -4.16
N GLY A 148 -11.61 -13.30 -5.01
CA GLY A 148 -13.01 -13.11 -4.63
C GLY A 148 -13.83 -12.19 -5.53
N THR A 149 -13.94 -12.50 -6.83
CA THR A 149 -15.15 -12.19 -7.60
C THR A 149 -15.33 -13.25 -8.68
N ALA A 150 -16.11 -14.28 -8.36
CA ALA A 150 -16.80 -15.14 -9.31
C ALA A 150 -18.30 -15.04 -9.02
#